data_AF-A0A934TVP6-F1
#
_entry.id   AF-A0A934TVP6-F1
#
_cell.length_a   1.000
_cell.length_b   1.000
_cell.length_c   1.000
_cell.angle_alpha   90.00
_cell.angle_beta   90.00
_cell.angle_gamma   90.00
#
_symmetry.space_group_name_H-M   'P 1'
#
loop_
_entity.id
_entity.type
_entity.pdbx_description
1 polymer ?
#
loop_
_entity_poly.entity_id
_entity_poly.type
_entity_poly.pdbx_seq_one_letter_code
_entity_poly.pdbx_strand_id
1 'polypeptide(L)'
;MATSLFDRAFAVLFGREQQVRPDEDRELVAELTDLIVETVEPKVRADRRYRHKLEPCVRTTIAWLRQIGRMPLQPLLLTRAQWTRDANLRAFFASADDIPAFLGRSKDLRAFFEAPANIGVDEAFALVGMRCEEKTVLAPRYEDGMLRQDVAQTTVNFTGHRLVEPAATERQVRMEVGRRIVLRLAQVALGRILEIDRAGLQKEQRKAWLMTRLRFLKLAQDGMQGIVDDPTTIAQQIAEVQRDLDQAVKDFIEVKGSLATLEGYLRVIEDVFGHPQQHVVLTRRELRLDRMNVKAEAGSDSPGEALSLAELRVGDKLQAVIALVRCPRTELPPKQDLLAQAERFL
;
A
#
# COMPACT_ATOMS: atom_id res chain seq x y z
N MET A 1 -11.88 -23.13 -0.78
CA MET A 1 -12.94 -22.73 0.17
C MET A 1 -12.78 -21.30 0.69
N ALA A 2 -11.55 -20.79 0.90
CA ALA A 2 -11.35 -19.39 1.32
C ALA A 2 -11.86 -18.36 0.30
N THR A 3 -11.66 -18.59 -1.01
CA THR A 3 -12.07 -17.64 -2.08
C THR A 3 -13.57 -17.31 -2.04
N SER A 4 -14.45 -18.30 -1.88
CA SER A 4 -15.90 -18.10 -1.82
C SER A 4 -16.40 -17.41 -0.53
N LEU A 5 -15.58 -17.37 0.53
CA LEU A 5 -15.90 -16.66 1.76
C LEU A 5 -15.52 -15.18 1.64
N PHE A 6 -14.31 -14.91 1.13
CA PHE A 6 -13.87 -13.56 0.78
C PHE A 6 -14.82 -12.87 -0.20
N ASP A 7 -15.23 -13.57 -1.25
CA ASP A 7 -16.14 -13.00 -2.24
C ASP A 7 -17.49 -12.61 -1.60
N ARG A 8 -17.96 -13.36 -0.61
CA ARG A 8 -19.19 -13.03 0.12
C ARG A 8 -19.00 -11.83 1.05
N ALA A 9 -17.97 -11.86 1.90
CA ALA A 9 -17.64 -10.77 2.82
C ALA A 9 -17.47 -9.43 2.07
N PHE A 10 -16.69 -9.44 0.99
CA PHE A 10 -16.41 -8.23 0.22
C PHE A 10 -17.59 -7.81 -0.67
N ALA A 11 -18.45 -8.73 -1.11
CA ALA A 11 -19.70 -8.37 -1.78
C ALA A 11 -20.63 -7.56 -0.88
N VAL A 12 -20.69 -7.87 0.43
CA VAL A 12 -21.47 -7.11 1.42
C VAL A 12 -20.85 -5.73 1.67
N LEU A 13 -19.52 -5.60 1.61
CA LEU A 13 -18.82 -4.32 1.79
C LEU A 13 -19.07 -3.33 0.65
N PHE A 14 -19.13 -3.82 -0.60
CA PHE A 14 -19.18 -2.99 -1.82
C PHE A 14 -20.47 -3.18 -2.65
N GLY A 15 -21.50 -3.83 -2.08
CA GLY A 15 -22.83 -3.95 -2.68
C GLY A 15 -23.59 -2.61 -2.70
N ARG A 16 -24.37 -2.35 -3.75
CA ARG A 16 -25.28 -1.19 -3.82
C ARG A 16 -26.34 -1.29 -2.73
N GLU A 17 -26.45 -0.26 -1.89
CA GLU A 17 -27.64 0.29 -1.17
C GLU A 17 -28.81 -0.64 -0.76
N GLN A 18 -28.61 -1.94 -0.63
CA GLN A 18 -29.55 -2.80 0.05
C GLN A 18 -29.19 -2.72 1.52
N GLN A 19 -30.17 -2.31 2.33
CA GLN A 19 -30.15 -2.28 3.78
C GLN A 19 -29.31 -3.44 4.31
N VAL A 20 -28.05 -3.15 4.67
CA VAL A 20 -27.16 -4.16 5.24
C VAL A 20 -27.86 -4.69 6.48
N ARG A 21 -28.25 -5.96 6.45
CA ARG A 21 -29.00 -6.53 7.57
C ARG A 21 -28.04 -6.60 8.75
N PRO A 22 -28.49 -6.30 9.99
CA PRO A 22 -27.64 -6.38 11.17
C PRO A 22 -26.91 -7.74 11.32
N ASP A 23 -27.53 -8.82 10.84
CA ASP A 23 -26.96 -10.17 10.85
C ASP A 23 -25.82 -10.36 9.83
N GLU A 24 -25.93 -9.77 8.63
CA GLU A 24 -24.88 -9.82 7.60
C GLU A 24 -23.62 -9.05 8.04
N ASP A 25 -23.81 -7.94 8.75
CA ASP A 25 -22.71 -7.18 9.33
C ASP A 25 -21.98 -7.95 10.44
N ARG A 26 -22.71 -8.76 11.20
CA ARG A 26 -22.13 -9.60 12.25
C ARG A 26 -21.30 -10.74 11.67
N GLU A 27 -21.81 -11.39 10.63
CA GLU A 27 -21.08 -12.46 9.92
C GLU A 27 -19.83 -11.91 9.24
N LEU A 28 -19.94 -10.78 8.54
CA LEU A 28 -18.82 -10.08 7.92
C LEU A 28 -17.71 -9.74 8.94
N VAL A 29 -18.08 -9.18 10.10
CA VAL A 29 -17.12 -8.89 11.17
C VAL A 29 -16.41 -10.17 11.61
N ALA A 30 -17.15 -11.25 11.88
CA ALA A 30 -16.57 -12.50 12.34
C ALA A 30 -15.61 -13.12 11.30
N GLU A 31 -16.01 -13.15 10.02
CA GLU A 31 -15.19 -13.69 8.93
C GLU A 31 -13.92 -12.86 8.75
N LEU A 32 -14.03 -11.54 8.75
CA LEU A 32 -12.88 -10.66 8.61
C LEU A 32 -11.95 -10.75 9.82
N THR A 33 -12.48 -10.87 11.04
CA THR A 33 -11.66 -11.12 12.24
C THR A 33 -10.86 -12.42 12.12
N ASP A 34 -11.51 -13.51 11.74
CA ASP A 34 -10.85 -14.81 11.60
C ASP A 34 -9.75 -14.79 10.55
N LEU A 35 -9.99 -14.07 9.45
CA LEU A 35 -9.02 -13.86 8.39
C LEU A 35 -7.81 -13.07 8.88
N ILE A 36 -8.04 -11.95 9.56
CA ILE A 36 -6.97 -11.10 10.06
C ILE A 36 -6.07 -11.91 11.00
N VAL A 37 -6.67 -12.68 11.91
CA VAL A 37 -5.94 -13.56 12.82
C VAL A 37 -5.16 -14.64 12.06
N GLU A 38 -5.77 -15.31 11.08
CA GLU A 38 -5.08 -16.32 10.25
C GLU A 38 -3.88 -15.72 9.50
N THR A 39 -4.01 -14.48 9.03
CA THR A 39 -2.99 -13.84 8.20
C THR A 39 -1.85 -13.24 9.03
N VAL A 40 -2.15 -12.72 10.22
CA VAL A 40 -1.18 -11.98 11.06
C VAL A 40 -0.51 -12.88 12.10
N GLU A 41 -1.29 -13.56 12.94
CA GLU A 41 -0.76 -14.44 14.00
C GLU A 41 -1.81 -15.50 14.41
N PRO A 42 -1.77 -16.71 13.82
CA PRO A 42 -2.75 -17.76 14.10
C PRO A 42 -2.82 -18.19 15.56
N LYS A 43 -1.75 -18.04 16.36
CA LYS A 43 -1.72 -18.44 17.77
C LYS A 43 -2.72 -17.65 18.63
N VAL A 44 -3.12 -16.46 18.19
CA VAL A 44 -4.15 -15.64 18.86
C VAL A 44 -5.47 -16.41 19.03
N ARG A 45 -5.76 -17.40 18.18
CA ARG A 45 -6.95 -18.26 18.33
C ARG A 45 -7.04 -19.02 19.65
N ALA A 46 -5.94 -19.19 20.36
CA ALA A 46 -5.94 -19.80 21.69
C ALA A 46 -6.64 -18.94 22.75
N ASP A 47 -6.77 -17.61 22.55
CA ASP A 47 -7.59 -16.76 23.39
C ASP A 47 -9.08 -16.89 23.01
N ARG A 48 -9.88 -17.57 23.84
CA ARG A 48 -11.32 -17.80 23.58
C ARG A 48 -12.14 -16.53 23.32
N ARG A 49 -11.64 -15.35 23.68
CA ARG A 49 -12.32 -14.06 23.51
C ARG A 49 -11.73 -13.19 22.39
N TYR A 50 -10.79 -13.70 21.58
CA TYR A 50 -10.13 -12.89 20.53
C TYR A 50 -11.11 -12.19 19.59
N ARG A 51 -12.19 -12.87 19.18
CA ARG A 51 -13.21 -12.26 18.30
C ARG A 51 -13.88 -11.05 18.94
N HIS A 52 -14.23 -11.16 20.21
CA HIS A 52 -14.85 -10.06 20.96
C HIS A 52 -13.87 -8.89 21.17
N LYS A 53 -12.59 -9.19 21.44
CA LYS A 53 -11.54 -8.17 21.60
C LYS A 53 -11.26 -7.42 20.29
N LEU A 54 -11.25 -8.12 19.16
CA LEU A 54 -10.94 -7.52 17.84
C LEU A 54 -12.18 -6.93 17.14
N GLU A 55 -13.39 -7.26 17.55
CA GLU A 55 -14.62 -6.77 16.94
C GLU A 55 -14.65 -5.24 16.77
N PRO A 56 -14.30 -4.40 17.77
CA PRO A 56 -14.30 -2.95 17.62
C PRO A 56 -13.39 -2.45 16.49
N CYS A 57 -12.14 -2.93 16.43
CA CYS A 57 -11.19 -2.50 15.41
C CYS A 57 -11.60 -2.98 14.00
N VAL A 58 -12.14 -4.19 13.90
CA VAL A 58 -12.63 -4.74 12.63
C VAL A 58 -13.85 -3.96 12.12
N ARG A 59 -14.76 -3.57 13.01
CA ARG A 59 -15.89 -2.69 12.65
C ARG A 59 -15.42 -1.33 12.15
N THR A 60 -14.41 -0.74 12.78
CA THR A 60 -13.79 0.51 12.29
C THR A 60 -13.20 0.34 10.90
N THR A 61 -12.48 -0.75 10.64
CA THR A 61 -11.97 -1.08 9.31
C THR A 61 -13.09 -1.24 8.28
N ILE A 62 -14.16 -1.98 8.60
CA ILE A 62 -15.31 -2.17 7.71
C ILE A 62 -15.98 -0.84 7.37
N ALA A 63 -16.24 0.01 8.37
CA ALA A 63 -16.85 1.31 8.16
C ALA A 63 -15.99 2.21 7.26
N TRP A 64 -14.67 2.19 7.48
CA TRP A 64 -13.72 2.94 6.65
C TRP A 64 -13.62 2.38 5.22
N LEU A 65 -13.61 1.05 5.03
CA LEU A 65 -13.64 0.42 3.70
C LEU A 65 -14.90 0.81 2.92
N ARG A 66 -16.06 0.87 3.60
CA ARG A 66 -17.31 1.35 3.00
C ARG A 66 -17.21 2.82 2.57
N GLN A 67 -16.57 3.66 3.38
CA GLN A 67 -16.38 5.07 3.08
C GLN A 67 -15.52 5.26 1.81
N ILE A 68 -14.36 4.60 1.72
CA ILE A 68 -13.50 4.69 0.53
C ILE A 68 -14.18 4.04 -0.70
N GLY A 69 -14.96 2.98 -0.49
CA GLY A 69 -15.69 2.28 -1.54
C GLY A 69 -16.75 3.14 -2.24
N ARG A 70 -17.30 4.11 -1.50
CA ARG A 70 -18.26 5.11 -2.00
C ARG A 70 -17.60 6.27 -2.76
N MET A 71 -16.27 6.33 -2.80
CA MET A 71 -15.60 7.38 -3.57
C MET A 71 -15.98 7.25 -5.06
N PRO A 72 -16.48 8.33 -5.68
CA PRO A 72 -16.92 8.29 -7.07
C PRO A 72 -15.69 8.22 -7.99
N LEU A 73 -15.40 7.00 -8.46
CA LEU A 73 -14.45 6.72 -9.53
C LEU A 73 -15.26 6.31 -10.75
N GLN A 74 -15.41 7.19 -11.73
CA GLN A 74 -16.07 6.83 -12.98
C GLN A 74 -15.09 6.02 -13.84
N PRO A 75 -15.50 4.87 -14.40
CA PRO A 75 -14.60 4.08 -15.24
C PRO A 75 -14.18 4.83 -16.50
N LEU A 76 -12.88 5.02 -16.70
CA LEU A 76 -12.34 5.55 -17.96
C LEU A 76 -12.35 4.47 -19.04
N LEU A 77 -12.92 4.78 -20.20
CA LEU A 77 -12.95 3.86 -21.34
C LEU A 77 -11.62 3.90 -22.09
N LEU A 78 -10.81 2.85 -21.94
CA LEU A 78 -9.48 2.74 -22.55
C LEU A 78 -9.59 2.37 -24.03
N THR A 79 -9.87 3.36 -24.87
CA THR A 79 -9.85 3.26 -26.33
C THR A 79 -9.03 4.37 -26.96
N ARG A 80 -8.48 4.10 -28.15
CA ARG A 80 -7.81 5.13 -28.96
C ARG A 80 -8.75 6.31 -29.25
N ALA A 81 -10.01 6.01 -29.56
CA ALA A 81 -11.02 7.02 -29.90
C ALA A 81 -11.34 7.96 -28.74
N GLN A 82 -11.33 7.45 -27.51
CA GLN A 82 -11.63 8.24 -26.32
C GLN A 82 -10.45 9.12 -25.87
N TRP A 83 -9.21 8.76 -26.25
CA TRP A 83 -8.02 9.52 -25.91
C TRP A 83 -8.16 11.01 -26.27
N THR A 84 -8.63 11.36 -27.47
CA THR A 84 -8.78 12.78 -27.86
C THR A 84 -9.88 13.52 -27.08
N ARG A 85 -10.83 12.81 -26.47
CA ARG A 85 -12.02 13.41 -25.82
C ARG A 85 -11.91 13.51 -24.30
N ASP A 86 -11.16 12.61 -23.68
CA ASP A 86 -11.04 12.52 -22.22
C ASP A 86 -9.72 13.12 -21.73
N ALA A 87 -9.80 14.16 -20.92
CA ALA A 87 -8.63 14.84 -20.37
C ALA A 87 -7.75 13.93 -19.51
N ASN A 88 -8.33 12.97 -18.77
CA ASN A 88 -7.54 12.03 -17.98
C ASN A 88 -6.75 11.10 -18.89
N LEU A 89 -7.34 10.62 -19.99
CA LEU A 89 -6.63 9.76 -20.93
C LEU A 89 -5.47 10.47 -21.63
N ARG A 90 -5.64 11.73 -22.03
CA ARG A 90 -4.53 12.53 -22.59
C ARG A 90 -3.43 12.79 -21.58
N ALA A 91 -3.79 12.97 -20.31
CA ALA A 91 -2.78 13.14 -19.28
C ALA A 91 -2.03 11.84 -18.98
N PHE A 92 -2.75 10.71 -18.90
CA PHE A 92 -2.16 9.41 -18.54
C PHE A 92 -1.35 8.80 -19.67
N PHE A 93 -1.77 8.96 -20.93
CA PHE A 93 -1.12 8.36 -22.10
C PHE A 93 -0.61 9.44 -23.05
N ALA A 94 0.66 9.34 -23.46
CA ALA A 94 1.28 10.33 -24.34
C ALA A 94 0.64 10.36 -25.74
N SER A 95 0.15 9.21 -26.20
CA SER A 95 -0.56 9.08 -27.48
C SER A 95 -1.71 8.08 -27.38
N ALA A 96 -2.63 8.13 -28.35
CA ALA A 96 -3.73 7.17 -28.43
C ALA A 96 -3.22 5.71 -28.57
N ASP A 97 -2.10 5.49 -29.27
CA ASP A 97 -1.54 4.14 -29.48
C ASP A 97 -0.90 3.53 -28.24
N ASP A 98 -0.58 4.34 -27.22
CA ASP A 98 -0.06 3.84 -25.95
C ASP A 98 -1.11 3.04 -25.16
N ILE A 99 -2.40 3.27 -25.40
CA ILE A 99 -3.49 2.55 -24.74
C ILE A 99 -3.46 1.04 -25.10
N PRO A 100 -3.58 0.63 -26.37
CA PRO A 100 -3.46 -0.77 -26.77
C PRO A 100 -2.10 -1.38 -26.41
N ALA A 101 -1.02 -0.61 -26.53
CA ALA A 101 0.31 -1.07 -26.13
C ALA A 101 0.37 -1.38 -24.62
N PHE A 102 -0.27 -0.56 -23.78
CA PHE A 102 -0.42 -0.79 -22.35
C PHE A 102 -1.28 -2.02 -22.05
N LEU A 103 -2.47 -2.12 -22.66
CA LEU A 103 -3.37 -3.27 -22.47
C LEU A 103 -2.69 -4.59 -22.90
N GLY A 104 -1.99 -4.57 -24.04
CA GLY A 104 -1.28 -5.73 -24.59
C GLY A 104 -0.15 -6.28 -23.75
N ARG A 105 0.42 -5.47 -22.84
CA ARG A 105 1.47 -5.88 -21.87
C ARG A 105 0.87 -6.58 -20.63
N SER A 106 -0.43 -6.44 -20.38
CA SER A 106 -1.07 -7.05 -19.21
C SER A 106 -1.34 -8.53 -19.44
N LYS A 107 -0.53 -9.38 -18.80
CA LYS A 107 -0.76 -10.84 -18.77
C LYS A 107 -2.09 -11.19 -18.10
N ASP A 108 -2.43 -10.47 -17.04
CA ASP A 108 -3.65 -10.72 -16.26
C ASP A 108 -4.90 -10.40 -17.09
N LEU A 109 -4.90 -9.31 -17.86
CA LEU A 109 -6.03 -8.95 -18.73
C LEU A 109 -6.22 -9.98 -19.84
N ARG A 110 -5.12 -10.47 -20.42
CA ARG A 110 -5.18 -11.52 -21.42
C ARG A 110 -5.72 -12.82 -20.81
N ALA A 111 -5.18 -13.24 -19.67
CA ALA A 111 -5.65 -14.42 -18.95
C ALA A 111 -7.14 -14.31 -18.58
N PHE A 112 -7.60 -13.10 -18.21
CA PHE A 112 -9.01 -12.83 -17.95
C PHE A 112 -9.87 -13.11 -19.18
N PHE A 113 -9.54 -12.59 -20.37
CA PHE A 113 -10.33 -12.81 -21.57
C PHE A 113 -10.20 -14.24 -22.15
N GLU A 114 -9.07 -14.90 -21.92
CA GLU A 114 -8.83 -16.30 -22.33
C GLU A 114 -9.56 -17.31 -21.43
N ALA A 115 -9.96 -16.93 -20.22
CA ALA A 115 -10.67 -17.81 -19.29
C ALA A 115 -12.02 -18.27 -19.88
N PRO A 116 -12.39 -19.57 -19.78
CA PRO A 116 -13.63 -20.08 -20.35
C PRO A 116 -14.89 -19.34 -19.90
N ALA A 117 -14.93 -18.89 -18.65
CA ALA A 117 -16.03 -18.12 -18.07
C ALA A 117 -16.23 -16.74 -18.72
N ASN A 118 -15.20 -16.22 -19.41
CA ASN A 118 -15.17 -14.87 -19.95
C ASN A 118 -15.12 -14.83 -21.48
N ILE A 119 -15.28 -15.95 -22.19
CA ILE A 119 -15.20 -16.00 -23.66
C ILE A 119 -16.17 -15.00 -24.32
N GLY A 120 -17.36 -14.79 -23.75
CA GLY A 120 -18.37 -13.84 -24.23
C GLY A 120 -18.31 -12.44 -23.62
N VAL A 121 -17.25 -12.10 -22.86
CA VAL A 121 -17.11 -10.78 -22.22
C VAL A 121 -16.35 -9.84 -23.14
N ASP A 122 -17.03 -8.81 -23.64
CA ASP A 122 -16.45 -7.83 -24.58
C ASP A 122 -15.59 -6.75 -23.90
N GLU A 123 -15.79 -6.52 -22.61
CA GLU A 123 -15.05 -5.52 -21.84
C GLU A 123 -14.72 -6.04 -20.44
N ALA A 124 -13.50 -5.77 -20.00
CA ALA A 124 -13.08 -5.99 -18.61
C ALA A 124 -13.08 -4.66 -17.85
N PHE A 125 -13.41 -4.69 -16.57
CA PHE A 125 -13.14 -3.60 -15.64
C PHE A 125 -11.81 -3.87 -14.94
N ALA A 126 -11.03 -2.85 -14.65
CA ALA A 126 -9.79 -2.99 -13.89
C ALA A 126 -9.45 -1.70 -13.13
N LEU A 127 -8.45 -1.78 -12.25
CA LEU A 127 -7.83 -0.59 -11.68
C LEU A 127 -6.50 -0.33 -12.40
N VAL A 128 -6.24 0.91 -12.82
CA VAL A 128 -4.92 1.35 -13.27
C VAL A 128 -4.27 2.13 -12.14
N GLY A 129 -3.07 1.73 -11.74
CA GLY A 129 -2.19 2.50 -10.86
C GLY A 129 -1.05 3.11 -11.65
N MET A 130 -0.69 4.35 -11.34
CA MET A 130 0.40 5.09 -11.99
C MET A 130 1.06 6.08 -11.01
N ARG A 131 2.32 6.43 -11.25
CA ARG A 131 3.02 7.47 -10.48
C ARG A 131 2.78 8.83 -11.11
N CYS A 132 2.42 9.82 -10.30
CA CYS A 132 2.32 11.22 -10.71
C CYS A 132 3.62 11.95 -10.31
N GLU A 133 4.38 12.42 -11.28
CA GLU A 133 5.64 13.15 -11.07
C GLU A 133 5.50 14.58 -11.59
N GLU A 134 5.67 15.57 -10.70
CA GLU A 134 5.77 16.97 -11.12
C GLU A 134 7.23 17.33 -11.39
N LYS A 135 7.49 17.99 -12.52
CA LYS A 135 8.82 18.49 -12.89
C LYS A 135 8.75 19.93 -13.33
N THR A 136 9.57 20.77 -12.72
CA THR A 136 9.77 22.15 -13.16
C THR A 136 10.71 22.17 -14.35
N VAL A 137 10.28 22.78 -15.44
CA VAL A 137 11.04 22.97 -16.67
C VAL A 137 11.06 24.46 -17.03
N LEU A 138 12.17 24.93 -17.60
CA LEU A 138 12.24 26.28 -18.18
C LEU A 138 11.80 26.18 -19.63
N ALA A 139 10.72 26.87 -19.99
CA ALA A 139 10.17 26.83 -21.34
C ALA A 139 9.62 28.20 -21.75
N PRO A 140 9.65 28.55 -23.05
CA PRO A 140 9.04 29.78 -23.53
C PRO A 140 7.55 29.83 -23.22
N ARG A 141 7.05 31.00 -22.81
CA ARG A 141 5.62 31.23 -22.57
C ARG A 141 5.20 32.57 -23.17
N TYR A 142 4.01 32.60 -23.76
CA TYR A 142 3.35 33.84 -24.13
C TYR A 142 2.61 34.40 -22.92
N GLU A 143 3.06 35.54 -22.39
CA GLU A 143 2.41 36.28 -21.30
C GLU A 143 2.24 37.74 -21.76
N ASP A 144 1.04 38.31 -21.57
CA ASP A 144 0.72 39.70 -21.92
C ASP A 144 1.07 40.11 -23.37
N GLY A 145 0.94 39.16 -24.32
CA GLY A 145 1.25 39.39 -25.73
C GLY A 145 2.74 39.38 -26.07
N MET A 146 3.63 39.07 -25.12
CA MET A 146 5.08 38.93 -25.33
C MET A 146 5.53 37.49 -25.10
N LEU A 147 6.42 37.01 -25.96
CA LEU A 147 7.10 35.72 -25.75
C LEU A 147 8.22 35.93 -24.72
N ARG A 148 8.06 35.39 -23.52
CA ARG A 148 9.11 35.32 -22.51
C ARG A 148 9.85 33.99 -22.62
N GLN A 149 11.17 34.06 -22.65
CA GLN A 149 12.04 32.88 -22.59
C GLN A 149 12.27 32.46 -21.15
N ASP A 150 12.62 31.18 -20.94
CA ASP A 150 12.99 30.61 -19.64
C ASP A 150 11.97 30.81 -18.51
N VAL A 151 10.67 30.74 -18.82
CA VAL A 151 9.63 30.78 -17.80
C VAL A 151 9.57 29.42 -17.10
N ALA A 152 9.60 29.41 -15.78
CA ALA A 152 9.44 28.19 -15.00
C ALA A 152 8.01 27.66 -15.11
N GLN A 153 7.87 26.45 -15.63
CA GLN A 153 6.59 25.76 -15.80
C GLN A 153 6.62 24.40 -15.10
N THR A 154 5.53 24.02 -14.45
CA THR A 154 5.41 22.70 -13.83
C THR A 154 4.70 21.75 -14.77
N THR A 155 5.43 20.75 -15.29
CA THR A 155 4.86 19.63 -16.05
C THR A 155 4.45 18.51 -15.11
N VAL A 156 3.34 17.83 -15.41
CA VAL A 156 2.83 16.70 -14.65
C VAL A 156 2.89 15.45 -15.51
N ASN A 157 3.64 14.44 -15.07
CA ASN A 157 3.85 13.22 -15.83
C ASN A 157 3.27 12.01 -15.10
N PHE A 158 2.61 11.13 -15.85
CA PHE A 158 2.08 9.88 -15.34
C PHE A 158 2.91 8.71 -15.90
N THR A 159 3.54 7.95 -15.01
CA THR A 159 4.48 6.88 -15.41
C THR A 159 4.27 5.60 -14.63
N GLY A 160 4.84 4.50 -15.13
CA GLY A 160 4.78 3.21 -14.44
C GLY A 160 3.37 2.62 -14.36
N HIS A 161 2.55 2.86 -15.38
CA HIS A 161 1.19 2.32 -15.51
C HIS A 161 1.17 0.81 -15.25
N ARG A 162 0.29 0.38 -14.35
CA ARG A 162 0.01 -1.03 -14.07
C ARG A 162 -1.48 -1.24 -14.03
N LEU A 163 -1.94 -2.22 -14.80
CA LEU A 163 -3.31 -2.71 -14.76
C LEU A 163 -3.41 -3.79 -13.68
N VAL A 164 -4.42 -3.70 -12.82
CA VAL A 164 -4.59 -4.52 -11.63
C VAL A 164 -6.03 -5.04 -11.59
N GLU A 165 -6.16 -6.34 -11.35
CA GLU A 165 -7.44 -7.05 -11.13
C GLU A 165 -8.47 -6.85 -12.25
N PRO A 166 -8.22 -7.36 -13.48
CA PRO A 166 -9.26 -7.43 -14.49
C PRO A 166 -10.42 -8.30 -14.02
N ALA A 167 -11.63 -7.76 -14.09
CA ALA A 167 -12.86 -8.44 -13.71
C ALA A 167 -14.00 -8.14 -14.69
N ALA A 168 -15.05 -8.96 -14.68
CA ALA A 168 -16.19 -8.78 -15.59
C ALA A 168 -17.08 -7.59 -15.20
N THR A 169 -16.99 -7.13 -13.95
CA THR A 169 -17.83 -6.03 -13.44
C THR A 169 -17.04 -5.08 -12.56
N GLU A 170 -17.44 -3.81 -12.56
CA GLU A 170 -16.90 -2.79 -11.63
C GLU A 170 -16.95 -3.23 -10.16
N ARG A 171 -18.06 -3.88 -9.77
CA ARG A 171 -18.25 -4.37 -8.40
C ARG A 171 -17.15 -5.35 -7.99
N GLN A 172 -16.78 -6.27 -8.87
CA GLN A 172 -15.69 -7.22 -8.60
C GLN A 172 -14.36 -6.50 -8.43
N VAL A 173 -14.05 -5.49 -9.23
CA VAL A 173 -12.83 -4.67 -9.04
C VAL A 173 -12.85 -3.99 -7.66
N ARG A 174 -13.98 -3.40 -7.25
CA ARG A 174 -14.11 -2.77 -5.92
C ARG A 174 -13.90 -3.76 -4.79
N MET A 175 -14.45 -4.98 -4.92
CA MET A 175 -14.24 -6.06 -3.95
C MET A 175 -12.76 -6.45 -3.83
N GLU A 176 -12.07 -6.65 -4.95
CA GLU A 176 -10.64 -6.99 -4.96
C GLU A 176 -9.77 -5.87 -4.38
N VAL A 177 -10.13 -4.60 -4.63
CA VAL A 177 -9.47 -3.45 -4.00
C VAL A 177 -9.62 -3.51 -2.49
N GLY A 178 -10.83 -3.72 -1.97
CA GLY A 178 -11.06 -3.88 -0.53
C GLY A 178 -10.26 -5.03 0.07
N ARG A 179 -10.22 -6.18 -0.63
CA ARG A 179 -9.45 -7.35 -0.23
C ARG A 179 -7.95 -7.03 -0.13
N ARG A 180 -7.40 -6.35 -1.13
CA ARG A 180 -5.99 -5.93 -1.16
C ARG A 180 -5.67 -4.96 -0.03
N ILE A 181 -6.59 -4.07 0.33
CA ILE A 181 -6.42 -3.14 1.44
C ILE A 181 -6.35 -3.89 2.78
N VAL A 182 -7.25 -4.85 3.03
CA VAL A 182 -7.19 -5.69 4.24
C VAL A 182 -5.88 -6.47 4.32
N LEU A 183 -5.46 -7.10 3.22
CA LEU A 183 -4.18 -7.80 3.17
C LEU A 183 -3.01 -6.86 3.42
N ARG A 184 -3.10 -5.61 2.96
CA ARG A 184 -2.09 -4.61 3.21
C ARG A 184 -2.03 -4.18 4.68
N LEU A 185 -3.16 -4.02 5.35
CA LEU A 185 -3.21 -3.77 6.79
C LEU A 185 -2.61 -4.95 7.56
N ALA A 186 -2.91 -6.20 7.16
CA ALA A 186 -2.30 -7.39 7.75
C ALA A 186 -0.77 -7.39 7.58
N GLN A 187 -0.26 -7.02 6.40
CA GLN A 187 1.19 -6.86 6.18
C GLN A 187 1.82 -5.80 7.08
N VAL A 188 1.12 -4.69 7.36
CA VAL A 188 1.60 -3.65 8.29
C VAL A 188 1.66 -4.21 9.71
N ALA A 189 0.63 -4.93 10.16
CA ALA A 189 0.62 -5.58 11.48
C ALA A 189 1.75 -6.60 11.62
N LEU A 190 1.94 -7.47 10.62
CA LEU A 190 3.04 -8.43 10.59
C LEU A 190 4.40 -7.73 10.59
N GLY A 191 4.54 -6.64 9.83
CA GLY A 191 5.75 -5.82 9.84
C GLY A 191 6.07 -5.27 11.23
N ARG A 192 5.06 -4.76 11.96
CA ARG A 192 5.24 -4.29 13.35
C ARG A 192 5.67 -5.42 14.28
N ILE A 193 5.08 -6.60 14.16
CA ILE A 193 5.47 -7.79 14.94
C ILE A 193 6.95 -8.14 14.69
N LEU A 194 7.35 -8.22 13.42
CA LEU A 194 8.73 -8.53 13.05
C LEU A 194 9.73 -7.48 13.56
N GLU A 195 9.37 -6.20 13.55
CA GLU A 195 10.23 -5.15 14.11
C GLU A 195 10.37 -5.26 15.63
N ILE A 196 9.29 -5.59 16.36
CA ILE A 196 9.35 -5.83 17.81
C ILE A 196 10.23 -7.05 18.12
N ASP A 197 10.08 -8.16 17.40
CA ASP A 197 10.90 -9.36 17.58
C ASP A 197 12.39 -9.06 17.30
N ARG A 198 12.66 -8.32 16.22
CA ARG A 198 14.02 -7.90 15.87
C ARG A 198 14.64 -7.01 16.95
N ALA A 199 13.88 -6.04 17.45
CA ALA A 199 14.30 -5.19 18.56
C ALA A 199 14.58 -6.03 19.81
N GLY A 200 13.74 -7.02 20.11
CA GLY A 200 13.92 -7.95 21.23
C GLY A 200 15.23 -8.73 21.15
N LEU A 201 15.54 -9.29 19.98
CA LEU A 201 16.81 -9.98 19.73
C LEU A 201 18.03 -9.07 19.87
N GLN A 202 17.95 -7.84 19.35
CA GLN A 202 19.03 -6.86 19.49
C GLN A 202 19.30 -6.50 20.96
N LYS A 203 18.24 -6.29 21.75
CA LYS A 203 18.35 -6.02 23.18
C LYS A 203 18.92 -7.23 23.94
N GLU A 204 18.54 -8.45 23.55
CA GLU A 204 19.09 -9.68 24.14
C GLU A 204 20.59 -9.82 23.88
N GLN A 205 21.04 -9.57 22.65
CA GLN A 205 22.46 -9.59 22.29
C GLN A 205 23.25 -8.53 23.06
N ARG A 206 22.73 -7.31 23.19
CA ARG A 206 23.38 -6.23 23.96
C ARG A 206 23.52 -6.62 25.44
N LYS A 207 22.46 -7.18 26.04
CA LYS A 207 22.48 -7.70 27.42
C LYS A 207 23.55 -8.79 27.59
N ALA A 208 23.61 -9.76 26.68
CA ALA A 208 24.59 -10.85 26.73
C ALA A 208 26.05 -10.34 26.60
N TRP A 209 26.28 -9.36 25.72
CA TRP A 209 27.58 -8.72 25.57
C TRP A 209 28.01 -7.97 26.84
N LEU A 210 27.11 -7.16 27.44
CA LEU A 210 27.38 -6.44 28.69
C LEU A 210 27.67 -7.40 29.85
N MET A 211 26.91 -8.50 29.99
CA MET A 211 27.19 -9.54 31.00
C MET A 211 28.58 -10.17 30.83
N THR A 212 28.97 -10.46 29.59
CA THR A 212 30.29 -11.04 29.28
C THR A 212 31.41 -10.04 29.57
N ARG A 213 31.22 -8.76 29.19
CA ARG A 213 32.17 -7.69 29.49
C ARG A 213 32.33 -7.47 30.98
N LEU A 214 31.23 -7.46 31.73
CA LEU A 214 31.26 -7.35 33.19
C LEU A 214 32.02 -8.52 33.83
N ARG A 215 31.78 -9.75 33.36
CA ARG A 215 32.51 -10.94 33.83
C ARG A 215 34.01 -10.82 33.55
N PHE A 216 34.40 -10.34 32.38
CA PHE A 216 35.81 -10.11 32.04
C PHE A 216 36.46 -9.05 32.95
N LEU A 217 35.79 -7.91 33.16
CA LEU A 217 36.30 -6.85 34.05
C LEU A 217 36.46 -7.31 35.50
N LYS A 218 35.51 -8.11 36.01
CA LYS A 218 35.61 -8.72 37.34
C LYS A 218 36.78 -9.71 37.43
N LEU A 219 36.95 -10.58 36.43
CA LEU A 219 38.09 -11.49 36.36
C LEU A 219 39.43 -10.74 36.29
N ALA A 220 39.51 -9.64 35.56
CA ALA A 220 40.69 -8.79 35.50
C ALA A 220 40.99 -8.13 36.86
N GLN A 221 39.95 -7.66 37.56
CA GLN A 221 40.07 -7.10 38.91
C GLN A 221 40.61 -8.13 39.92
N ASP A 222 40.12 -9.36 39.86
CA ASP A 222 40.50 -10.44 40.77
C ASP A 222 41.88 -11.04 40.42
N GLY A 223 42.19 -11.18 39.13
CA GLY A 223 43.40 -11.85 38.61
C GLY A 223 44.63 -10.95 38.45
N MET A 224 44.47 -9.62 38.49
CA MET A 224 45.57 -8.65 38.34
C MET A 224 45.79 -7.79 39.59
N GLN A 225 45.40 -8.26 40.78
CA GLN A 225 45.72 -7.61 42.06
C GLN A 225 47.26 -7.46 42.19
N GLY A 226 47.78 -6.29 41.77
CA GLY A 226 49.19 -5.91 41.87
C GLY A 226 49.97 -5.73 40.56
N ILE A 227 49.41 -5.93 39.35
CA ILE A 227 50.19 -5.95 38.09
C ILE A 227 49.74 -4.96 36.99
N VAL A 228 48.45 -4.56 36.87
CA VAL A 228 47.99 -3.67 35.77
C VAL A 228 46.95 -2.64 36.21
N ASP A 229 47.11 -1.41 35.71
CA ASP A 229 46.27 -0.18 35.76
C ASP A 229 45.65 0.24 37.10
N ASP A 230 45.51 1.56 37.29
CA ASP A 230 44.96 2.18 38.51
C ASP A 230 43.65 1.46 38.93
N PRO A 231 43.61 0.79 40.10
CA PRO A 231 42.45 0.00 40.57
C PRO A 231 41.14 0.79 40.56
N THR A 232 41.24 2.12 40.71
CA THR A 232 40.10 3.03 40.64
C THR A 232 39.46 3.07 39.25
N THR A 233 40.25 2.94 38.19
CA THR A 233 39.79 2.95 36.79
C THR A 233 38.99 1.68 36.46
N ILE A 234 39.44 0.50 36.91
CA ILE A 234 38.70 -0.76 36.70
C ILE A 234 37.38 -0.74 37.48
N ALA A 235 37.39 -0.24 38.72
CA ALA A 235 36.18 -0.10 39.52
C ALA A 235 35.15 0.85 38.88
N GLN A 236 35.60 1.97 38.30
CA GLN A 236 34.74 2.88 37.55
C GLN A 236 34.13 2.22 36.30
N GLN A 237 34.93 1.49 35.52
CA GLN A 237 34.44 0.76 34.35
C GLN A 237 33.43 -0.33 34.73
N ILE A 238 33.63 -1.03 35.84
CA ILE A 238 32.66 -2.01 36.35
C ILE A 238 31.34 -1.31 36.69
N ALA A 239 31.38 -0.19 37.42
CA ALA A 239 30.18 0.55 37.80
C ALA A 239 29.43 1.13 36.59
N GLU A 240 30.14 1.55 35.54
CA GLU A 240 29.55 1.99 34.27
C GLU A 240 28.87 0.82 33.54
N VAL A 241 29.58 -0.29 33.34
CA VAL A 241 29.02 -1.48 32.66
C VAL A 241 27.85 -2.07 33.43
N GLN A 242 27.84 -1.99 34.76
CA GLN A 242 26.70 -2.39 35.60
C GLN A 242 25.46 -1.52 35.36
N ARG A 243 25.62 -0.18 35.34
CA ARG A 243 24.52 0.74 35.02
C ARG A 243 23.95 0.49 33.62
N ASP A 244 24.83 0.30 32.63
CA ASP A 244 24.43 -0.05 31.27
C ASP A 244 23.70 -1.39 31.20
N LEU A 245 24.15 -2.38 31.97
CA LEU A 245 23.51 -3.70 32.04
C LEU A 245 22.12 -3.60 32.66
N ASP A 246 21.96 -2.85 33.75
CA ASP A 246 20.66 -2.65 34.41
C ASP A 246 19.66 -1.98 33.45
N GLN A 247 20.12 -0.99 32.68
CA GLN A 247 19.28 -0.37 31.66
C GLN A 247 18.96 -1.34 30.51
N ALA A 248 19.95 -2.08 30.01
CA ALA A 248 19.74 -3.07 28.94
C ALA A 248 18.77 -4.19 29.35
N VAL A 249 18.78 -4.60 30.63
CA VAL A 249 17.84 -5.57 31.19
C VAL A 249 16.42 -5.00 31.20
N LYS A 250 16.23 -3.75 31.65
CA LYS A 250 14.92 -3.07 31.63
C LYS A 250 14.36 -2.98 30.22
N ASP A 251 15.16 -2.47 29.27
CA ASP A 251 14.78 -2.36 27.86
C ASP A 251 14.39 -3.73 27.26
N PHE A 252 15.17 -4.78 27.58
CA PHE A 252 14.89 -6.13 27.09
C PHE A 252 13.57 -6.68 27.64
N ILE A 253 13.29 -6.49 28.93
CA ILE A 253 12.04 -6.94 29.56
C ILE A 253 10.84 -6.22 28.94
N GLU A 254 10.95 -4.91 28.71
CA GLU A 254 9.89 -4.10 28.10
C GLU A 254 9.54 -4.58 26.68
N VAL A 255 10.56 -4.70 25.81
CA VAL A 255 10.37 -5.12 24.42
C VAL A 255 9.88 -6.56 24.33
N LYS A 256 10.50 -7.48 25.08
CA LYS A 256 10.08 -8.88 25.09
C LYS A 256 8.68 -9.05 25.69
N GLY A 257 8.33 -8.25 26.69
CA GLY A 257 7.01 -8.23 27.30
C GLY A 257 5.88 -7.84 26.32
N SER A 258 6.20 -7.02 25.32
CA SER A 258 5.21 -6.52 24.34
C SER A 258 4.63 -7.62 23.46
N LEU A 259 5.37 -8.70 23.18
CA LEU A 259 4.89 -9.87 22.42
C LEU A 259 5.02 -11.20 23.17
N ALA A 260 5.27 -11.16 24.48
CA ALA A 260 5.35 -12.36 25.31
C ALA A 260 3.99 -13.07 25.51
N THR A 261 2.88 -12.39 25.20
CA THR A 261 1.52 -12.88 25.43
C THR A 261 0.64 -12.69 24.20
N LEU A 262 -0.44 -13.46 24.09
CA LEU A 262 -1.45 -13.28 23.04
C LEU A 262 -2.06 -11.87 23.05
N GLU A 263 -2.14 -11.24 24.23
CA GLU A 263 -2.61 -9.85 24.39
C GLU A 263 -1.73 -8.85 23.63
N GLY A 264 -0.42 -9.11 23.58
CA GLY A 264 0.53 -8.30 22.81
C GLY A 264 0.23 -8.30 21.31
N TYR A 265 0.03 -9.49 20.74
CA TYR A 265 -0.34 -9.64 19.32
C TYR A 265 -1.71 -9.03 19.03
N LEU A 266 -2.69 -9.23 19.91
CA LEU A 266 -4.01 -8.62 19.80
C LEU A 266 -3.92 -7.10 19.76
N ARG A 267 -3.10 -6.48 20.62
CA ARG A 267 -2.88 -5.03 20.64
C ARG A 267 -2.28 -4.53 19.33
N VAL A 268 -1.30 -5.24 18.75
CA VAL A 268 -0.73 -4.83 17.46
C VAL A 268 -1.78 -4.88 16.34
N ILE A 269 -2.62 -5.92 16.33
CA ILE A 269 -3.73 -6.03 15.36
C ILE A 269 -4.72 -4.88 15.58
N GLU A 270 -5.12 -4.64 16.83
CA GLU A 270 -6.05 -3.57 17.21
C GLU A 270 -5.51 -2.18 16.79
N ASP A 271 -4.24 -1.89 17.04
CA ASP A 271 -3.63 -0.61 16.70
C ASP A 271 -3.68 -0.34 15.18
N VAL A 272 -3.45 -1.36 14.36
CA VAL A 272 -3.42 -1.24 12.89
C VAL A 272 -4.83 -1.19 12.30
N PHE A 273 -5.69 -2.14 12.66
CA PHE A 273 -7.05 -2.25 12.12
C PHE A 273 -8.03 -1.27 12.79
N GLY A 274 -7.70 -0.73 13.95
CA GLY A 274 -8.43 0.35 14.60
C GLY A 274 -8.17 1.71 13.95
N HIS A 275 -7.06 1.84 13.20
CA HIS A 275 -6.67 3.10 12.55
C HIS A 275 -6.27 2.90 11.07
N PRO A 276 -7.13 2.28 10.25
CA PRO A 276 -6.81 1.96 8.85
C PRO A 276 -6.42 3.20 8.03
N GLN A 277 -7.00 4.37 8.34
CA GLN A 277 -6.70 5.66 7.72
C GLN A 277 -5.25 6.15 7.92
N GLN A 278 -4.53 5.64 8.92
CA GLN A 278 -3.11 5.95 9.10
C GLN A 278 -2.22 5.17 8.11
N HIS A 279 -2.74 4.07 7.57
CA HIS A 279 -1.97 3.13 6.76
C HIS A 279 -2.33 3.19 5.29
N VAL A 280 -3.59 3.49 4.98
CA VAL A 280 -4.09 3.65 3.62
C VAL A 280 -4.93 4.92 3.56
N VAL A 281 -4.54 5.82 2.68
CA VAL A 281 -5.22 7.10 2.46
C VAL A 281 -5.60 7.18 0.99
N LEU A 282 -6.88 7.41 0.73
CA LEU A 282 -7.39 7.70 -0.60
C LEU A 282 -7.92 9.13 -0.61
N THR A 283 -7.26 10.00 -1.36
CA THR A 283 -7.62 11.42 -1.46
C THR A 283 -7.96 11.79 -2.88
N ARG A 284 -8.78 12.82 -3.04
CA ARG A 284 -9.02 13.44 -4.33
C ARG A 284 -8.11 14.65 -4.49
N ARG A 285 -7.51 14.78 -5.66
CA ARG A 285 -6.65 15.90 -6.04
C ARG A 285 -7.11 16.46 -7.37
N GLU A 286 -7.49 17.74 -7.34
CA GLU A 286 -7.85 18.48 -8.55
C GLU A 286 -6.60 19.11 -9.16
N LEU A 287 -6.41 18.93 -10.47
CA LEU A 287 -5.38 19.57 -11.27
C LEU A 287 -6.02 20.27 -12.47
N ARG A 288 -5.39 21.34 -12.94
CA ARG A 288 -5.72 21.93 -14.24
C ARG A 288 -4.50 21.81 -15.14
N LEU A 289 -4.63 21.03 -16.20
CA LEU A 289 -3.54 20.76 -17.13
C LEU A 289 -3.91 21.24 -18.53
N ASP A 290 -2.95 21.80 -19.26
CA ASP A 290 -3.09 22.00 -20.70
C ASP A 290 -2.85 20.69 -21.47
N ARG A 291 -2.92 20.74 -22.80
CA ARG A 291 -2.71 19.56 -23.66
C ARG A 291 -1.28 19.01 -23.64
N MET A 292 -0.33 19.75 -23.10
CA MET A 292 1.07 19.36 -22.94
C MET A 292 1.37 18.89 -21.49
N ASN A 293 0.33 18.68 -20.68
CA ASN A 293 0.42 18.36 -19.25
C ASN A 293 1.17 19.42 -18.43
N VAL A 294 1.17 20.67 -18.87
CA VAL A 294 1.65 21.79 -18.07
C VAL A 294 0.53 22.26 -17.15
N LYS A 295 0.88 22.45 -15.87
CA LYS A 295 -0.05 22.94 -14.85
C LYS A 295 -0.41 24.39 -15.13
N ALA A 296 -1.71 24.66 -15.27
CA ALA A 296 -2.21 26.02 -15.40
C ALA A 296 -2.10 26.75 -14.05
N GLU A 297 -1.62 28.00 -14.08
CA GLU A 297 -1.54 28.84 -12.88
C GLU A 297 -2.92 29.31 -12.44
N ALA A 298 -3.12 29.39 -11.12
CA ALA A 298 -4.37 29.82 -10.52
C ALA A 298 -4.69 31.26 -10.91
N GLY A 299 -5.82 31.47 -11.58
CA GLY A 299 -6.27 32.80 -12.04
C GLY A 299 -5.82 33.19 -13.46
N SER A 300 -5.11 32.31 -14.18
CA SER A 300 -4.81 32.53 -15.60
C SER A 300 -5.97 32.10 -16.51
N ASP A 301 -6.21 32.85 -17.59
CA ASP A 301 -7.12 32.51 -18.69
C ASP A 301 -6.57 31.39 -19.60
N SER A 302 -5.49 30.74 -19.17
CA SER A 302 -4.84 29.67 -19.92
C SER A 302 -5.80 28.49 -20.10
N PRO A 303 -5.90 27.92 -21.32
CA PRO A 303 -6.78 26.78 -21.60
C PRO A 303 -6.26 25.53 -20.87
N GLY A 304 -6.75 25.32 -19.66
CA GLY A 304 -6.45 24.14 -18.83
C GLY A 304 -7.73 23.39 -18.49
N GLU A 305 -7.77 22.09 -18.83
CA GLU A 305 -8.86 21.18 -18.49
C GLU A 305 -8.71 20.68 -17.05
N ALA A 306 -9.84 20.56 -16.34
CA ALA A 306 -9.84 20.08 -14.96
C ALA A 306 -9.76 18.55 -14.92
N LEU A 307 -8.80 18.03 -14.16
CA LEU A 307 -8.61 16.62 -13.87
C LEU A 307 -8.85 16.36 -12.39
N SER A 308 -9.75 15.41 -12.12
CA SER A 308 -10.00 14.92 -10.76
C SER A 308 -9.30 13.58 -10.57
N LEU A 309 -8.16 13.61 -9.88
CA LEU A 309 -7.32 12.44 -9.64
C LEU A 309 -7.67 11.80 -8.31
N ALA A 310 -7.70 10.48 -8.27
CA ALA A 310 -7.73 9.72 -7.02
C ALA A 310 -6.31 9.29 -6.66
N GLU A 311 -5.79 9.79 -5.55
CA GLU A 311 -4.45 9.46 -5.05
C GLU A 311 -4.54 8.46 -3.90
N LEU A 312 -3.95 7.29 -4.11
CA LEU A 312 -3.78 6.26 -3.12
C LEU A 312 -2.38 6.37 -2.50
N ARG A 313 -2.33 6.56 -1.19
CA ARG A 313 -1.11 6.48 -0.37
C ARG A 313 -1.20 5.29 0.56
N VAL A 314 -0.14 4.49 0.61
CA VAL A 314 -0.02 3.31 1.47
C VAL A 314 1.33 3.34 2.18
N GLY A 315 1.32 3.73 3.45
CA GLY A 315 2.53 4.10 4.18
C GLY A 315 3.35 5.18 3.45
N ASP A 316 4.66 5.20 3.68
CA ASP A 316 5.54 6.24 3.13
C ASP A 316 6.11 5.92 1.75
N LYS A 317 6.02 4.65 1.32
CA LYS A 317 6.74 4.16 0.13
C LYS A 317 5.88 4.08 -1.13
N LEU A 318 4.56 3.95 -0.97
CA LEU A 318 3.66 3.78 -2.10
C LEU A 318 2.71 4.96 -2.19
N GLN A 319 2.90 5.78 -3.21
CA GLN A 319 1.96 6.81 -3.64
C GLN A 319 1.68 6.59 -5.12
N ALA A 320 0.40 6.46 -5.48
CA ALA A 320 -0.03 6.25 -6.85
C ALA A 320 -1.34 7.00 -7.11
N VAL A 321 -1.45 7.56 -8.30
CA VAL A 321 -2.76 7.92 -8.87
C VAL A 321 -3.41 6.63 -9.33
N ILE A 322 -4.69 6.47 -9.00
CA ILE A 322 -5.48 5.32 -9.42
C ILE A 322 -6.66 5.78 -10.27
N ALA A 323 -7.03 4.96 -11.24
CA ALA A 323 -8.22 5.14 -12.06
C ALA A 323 -8.93 3.80 -12.22
N LEU A 324 -10.25 3.79 -12.06
CA LEU A 324 -11.08 2.68 -12.50
C LEU A 324 -11.21 2.77 -14.02
N VAL A 325 -11.06 1.64 -14.72
CA VAL A 325 -11.05 1.62 -16.18
C VAL A 325 -11.93 0.53 -16.76
N ARG A 326 -12.43 0.77 -17.97
CA ARG A 326 -13.02 -0.22 -18.87
C ARG A 326 -12.03 -0.51 -19.98
N CYS A 327 -11.75 -1.79 -20.20
CA CYS A 327 -10.77 -2.29 -21.17
C CYS A 327 -11.52 -3.11 -22.21
N PRO A 328 -11.82 -2.55 -23.39
CA PRO A 328 -12.46 -3.30 -24.47
C PRO A 328 -11.53 -4.38 -25.00
N ARG A 329 -12.08 -5.56 -25.27
CA ARG A 329 -11.37 -6.66 -25.92
C ARG A 329 -10.82 -6.25 -27.28
N THR A 330 -11.53 -5.37 -28.00
CA THR A 330 -11.13 -4.84 -29.31
C THR A 330 -9.86 -4.00 -29.28
N GLU A 331 -9.50 -3.45 -28.12
CA GLU A 331 -8.26 -2.69 -27.93
C GLU A 331 -7.10 -3.56 -27.42
N LEU A 332 -7.36 -4.84 -27.12
CA LEU A 332 -6.30 -5.78 -26.76
C LEU A 332 -5.62 -6.29 -28.04
N PRO A 333 -4.35 -5.96 -28.29
CA PRO A 333 -3.65 -6.47 -29.47
C PRO A 333 -3.49 -7.99 -29.39
N PRO A 334 -3.42 -8.68 -30.54
CA PRO A 334 -3.18 -10.11 -30.58
C PRO A 334 -1.87 -10.44 -29.85
N LYS A 335 -1.79 -11.67 -29.33
CA LYS A 335 -0.60 -12.15 -28.64
C LYS A 335 0.60 -12.03 -29.58
N GLN A 336 1.51 -11.12 -29.27
CA GLN A 336 2.75 -10.98 -30.01
C GLN A 336 3.63 -12.17 -29.67
N ASP A 337 4.00 -12.94 -30.68
CA ASP A 337 5.01 -13.98 -30.54
C ASP A 337 6.38 -13.29 -30.55
N LEU A 338 6.94 -13.08 -29.36
CA LEU A 338 8.21 -12.36 -29.17
C LEU A 338 9.37 -13.08 -29.86
N LEU A 339 9.26 -14.40 -30.10
CA LEU A 339 10.23 -15.17 -30.89
C LEU A 339 10.16 -14.78 -32.38
N ALA A 340 8.96 -14.69 -32.95
CA ALA A 340 8.77 -14.28 -34.35
C ALA A 340 9.14 -12.81 -34.62
N GLN A 341 9.14 -11.96 -33.59
CA GLN A 341 9.65 -10.59 -33.71
C GLN A 341 11.17 -10.53 -33.64
N ALA A 342 11.82 -11.35 -32.79
CA ALA A 342 13.27 -11.42 -32.72
C ALA A 342 13.90 -11.94 -34.03
N GLU A 343 13.24 -12.89 -34.70
CA GLU A 343 13.65 -13.42 -36.01
C GLU A 343 13.52 -12.41 -37.17
N ARG A 344 12.76 -11.31 -36.99
CA ARG A 344 12.64 -10.24 -38.00
C ARG A 344 13.72 -9.17 -37.87
N PHE A 345 14.49 -9.18 -36.78
CA PHE A 345 15.60 -8.25 -36.51
C PHE A 345 16.97 -8.95 -36.51
N LEU A 346 17.01 -10.23 -36.87
CA LEU A 346 18.21 -10.99 -37.25
C LEU A 346 18.20 -11.18 -38.77
#